data_AF-A0A0G4GB62-F1
#
_entry.id   AF-A0A0G4GB62-F1
#
_cell.length_a   1.000
_cell.length_b   1.000
_cell.length_c   1.000
_cell.angle_alpha   90.00
_cell.angle_beta   90.00
_cell.angle_gamma   90.00
#
_symmetry.space_group_name_H-M   'P 1'
#
loop_
_entity.id
_entity.type
_entity.pdbx_description
1 polymer ?
#
loop_
_entity_poly.entity_id
_entity_poly.type
_entity_poly.pdbx_seq_one_letter_code
_entity_poly.pdbx_strand_id
1 'polypeptide(L)'
;MMRIAVVFALLALTAAVADPYHHDSHYTCPKGWTLKGDGKDAVCYKKTTTHAKEECPKGTKPEGGYHRRRGGVVAGLLGILFGGSSKGKYVELTCYRYEEHPAEKSMHCPKVYEQYDHECKKTSYADLDSYCEKGYDMTKGGCYTYEYNEEEVAHEVYCPKGYTASSKDGKCEKCWTDKKETHCDYKKMMTKCPKGYDERHYGKEYKCVKYTEEKHEGQMYFKCPKGYEQYDDKCITYHTTDPEYEWHCPKGYKLSRGKYSYRGKKGHHEYVCKAKKEVHPDYHCPKGYELHKHECVGYKEMPARKQHKKGYGY
;
A
#
# COMPACT_ATOMS: atom_id res chain seq x y z
N MET A 1 36.98 -24.75 19.79
CA MET A 1 38.16 -23.86 19.70
C MET A 1 37.93 -22.77 20.73
N MET A 2 38.69 -22.50 21.78
CA MET A 2 40.07 -22.79 22.16
C MET A 2 40.10 -22.92 23.70
N ARG A 3 40.89 -23.87 24.20
CA ARG A 3 41.24 -24.07 25.62
C ARG A 3 42.35 -23.09 25.97
N ILE A 4 42.31 -22.41 27.11
CA ILE A 4 43.53 -22.04 27.87
C ILE A 4 43.22 -22.10 29.37
N ALA A 5 43.74 -23.16 29.99
CA ALA A 5 44.02 -23.22 31.42
C ALA A 5 45.35 -22.48 31.66
N VAL A 6 45.43 -21.67 32.72
CA VAL A 6 46.73 -21.26 33.30
C VAL A 6 46.73 -21.58 34.78
N VAL A 7 47.80 -22.28 35.13
CA VAL A 7 48.07 -23.01 36.35
C VAL A 7 48.63 -22.10 37.43
N PHE A 8 48.38 -22.54 38.66
CA PHE A 8 48.92 -22.12 39.95
C PHE A 8 50.44 -21.89 40.03
N ALA A 9 50.78 -21.24 41.16
CA ALA A 9 51.98 -21.40 41.98
C ALA A 9 53.10 -20.37 41.78
N LEU A 10 52.99 -19.27 42.53
CA LEU A 10 54.13 -18.55 43.09
C LEU A 10 54.06 -18.69 44.61
N LEU A 11 54.82 -19.67 45.11
CA LEU A 11 55.24 -19.79 46.51
C LEU A 11 56.22 -18.65 46.81
N ALA A 12 55.77 -17.65 47.57
CA ALA A 12 56.66 -16.71 48.23
C ALA A 12 56.87 -17.17 49.67
N LEU A 13 58.04 -17.73 49.96
CA LEU A 13 58.55 -17.85 51.32
C LEU A 13 58.76 -16.44 51.87
N THR A 14 57.97 -16.04 52.86
CA THR A 14 58.27 -14.90 53.72
C THR A 14 58.76 -15.42 55.07
N ALA A 15 60.02 -15.12 55.37
CA ALA A 15 60.66 -15.39 56.63
C ALA A 15 59.92 -14.62 57.75
N ALA A 16 59.45 -15.35 58.76
CA ALA A 16 58.94 -14.78 60.00
C ALA A 16 60.14 -14.30 60.83
N VAL A 17 60.40 -13.01 60.78
CA VAL A 17 61.27 -12.34 61.75
C VAL A 17 60.42 -12.05 62.97
N ALA A 18 60.74 -12.69 64.10
CA ALA A 18 60.07 -12.46 65.37
C ALA A 18 60.52 -11.11 65.92
N ASP A 19 59.73 -10.06 65.69
CA ASP A 19 59.95 -8.75 66.28
C ASP A 19 59.68 -8.77 67.81
N PRO A 20 60.47 -8.03 68.60
CA PRO A 20 60.45 -8.08 70.05
C PRO A 20 59.25 -7.31 70.61
N TYR A 21 58.40 -7.99 71.38
CA TYR A 21 57.44 -7.48 72.36
C TYR A 21 57.04 -6.00 72.22
N HIS A 22 56.24 -5.70 71.19
CA HIS A 22 55.50 -4.45 71.17
C HIS A 22 54.40 -4.52 72.22
N HIS A 23 54.40 -3.61 73.19
CA HIS A 23 53.30 -3.46 74.14
C HIS A 23 51.99 -3.16 73.37
N ASP A 24 51.16 -4.20 73.17
CA ASP A 24 49.86 -4.15 72.50
C ASP A 24 48.90 -3.19 73.20
N SER A 25 48.95 -1.91 72.80
CA SER A 25 47.85 -0.99 73.02
C SER A 25 46.66 -1.45 72.17
N HIS A 26 45.68 -2.11 72.79
CA HIS A 26 44.45 -2.47 72.10
C HIS A 26 43.61 -1.22 71.83
N TYR A 27 43.39 -0.95 70.55
CA TYR A 27 42.43 0.04 70.09
C TYR A 27 41.08 -0.64 69.89
N THR A 28 40.00 0.01 70.33
CA THR A 28 38.64 -0.54 70.17
C THR A 28 37.72 0.50 69.56
N CYS A 29 36.77 0.00 68.78
CA CYS A 29 35.73 0.81 68.18
C CYS A 29 34.40 0.67 68.94
N PRO A 30 33.53 1.70 68.91
CA PRO A 30 32.18 1.57 69.44
C PRO A 30 31.40 0.46 68.74
N LYS A 31 30.35 -0.05 69.39
CA LYS A 31 29.50 -1.11 68.82
C LYS A 31 28.94 -0.69 67.44
N GLY A 32 29.15 -1.55 66.45
CA GLY A 32 28.72 -1.31 65.06
C GLY A 32 29.68 -0.48 64.21
N TRP A 33 30.92 -0.29 64.67
CA TRP A 33 32.02 0.30 63.91
C TRP A 33 33.13 -0.74 63.73
N THR A 34 33.83 -0.67 62.59
CA THR A 34 34.91 -1.57 62.24
C THR A 34 36.24 -0.85 62.37
N LEU A 35 37.23 -1.47 63.02
CA LEU A 35 38.59 -0.93 63.14
C LEU A 35 39.33 -1.11 61.82
N LYS A 36 40.02 -0.08 61.35
CA LYS A 36 40.91 -0.10 60.18
C LYS A 36 42.25 0.53 60.55
N GLY A 37 43.34 -0.20 60.29
CA GLY A 37 44.70 0.20 60.67
C GLY A 37 45.05 -0.19 62.11
N ASP A 38 46.33 0.00 62.45
CA ASP A 38 46.91 -0.38 63.73
C ASP A 38 47.57 0.82 64.42
N GLY A 39 47.77 0.72 65.74
CA GLY A 39 48.49 1.72 66.51
C GLY A 39 47.75 3.06 66.63
N LYS A 40 48.52 4.16 66.76
CA LYS A 40 47.97 5.50 67.02
C LYS A 40 47.11 6.05 65.89
N ASP A 41 47.29 5.54 64.68
CA ASP A 41 46.57 5.96 63.48
C ASP A 41 45.35 5.08 63.19
N ALA A 42 44.99 4.17 64.09
CA ALA A 42 43.82 3.31 63.92
C ALA A 42 42.52 4.15 63.89
N VAL A 43 41.72 3.95 62.83
CA VAL A 43 40.45 4.64 62.60
C VAL A 43 39.31 3.64 62.68
N CYS A 44 38.24 4.05 63.34
CA CYS A 44 36.98 3.34 63.32
C CYS A 44 36.12 3.88 62.18
N TYR A 45 35.63 3.01 61.31
CA TYR A 45 34.69 3.40 60.27
C TYR A 45 33.34 2.70 60.41
N LYS A 46 32.27 3.38 60.01
CA LYS A 46 30.92 2.83 59.96
C LYS A 46 30.34 3.04 58.58
N LYS A 47 29.96 1.94 57.93
CA LYS A 47 29.20 1.95 56.68
C LYS A 47 27.79 2.43 56.96
N THR A 48 27.38 3.52 56.33
CA THR A 48 26.00 4.00 56.33
C THR A 48 25.43 3.88 54.92
N THR A 49 24.20 3.38 54.80
CA THR A 49 23.48 3.29 53.53
C THR A 49 22.27 4.23 53.55
N THR A 50 22.01 4.85 52.41
CA THR A 50 20.78 5.61 52.15
C THR A 50 20.31 5.31 50.73
N HIS A 51 19.02 5.44 50.47
CA HIS A 51 18.50 5.30 49.12
C HIS A 51 19.00 6.44 48.23
N ALA A 52 19.38 6.10 47.00
CA ALA A 52 19.65 7.08 45.97
C ALA A 52 18.35 7.82 45.61
N LYS A 53 18.47 9.11 45.28
CA LYS A 53 17.35 9.87 44.74
C LYS A 53 17.25 9.55 43.25
N GLU A 54 16.11 8.99 42.86
CA GLU A 54 15.78 8.71 41.45
C GLU A 54 15.18 9.95 40.81
N GLU A 55 15.78 10.42 39.73
CA GLU A 55 15.25 11.50 38.91
C GLU A 55 15.22 11.08 37.45
N CYS A 56 14.14 11.41 36.75
CA CYS A 56 14.05 11.15 35.33
C CYS A 56 14.97 12.11 34.55
N PRO A 57 15.80 11.62 33.61
CA PRO A 57 16.66 12.47 32.80
C PRO A 57 15.88 13.58 32.09
N LYS A 58 16.53 14.72 31.82
CA LYS A 58 15.89 15.84 31.11
C LYS A 58 15.24 15.38 29.80
N GLY A 59 13.97 15.72 29.60
CA GLY A 59 13.20 15.36 28.41
C GLY A 59 12.47 14.02 28.49
N THR A 60 12.57 13.30 29.61
CA THR A 60 11.72 12.13 29.91
C THR A 60 10.59 12.50 30.86
N LYS A 61 9.51 11.71 30.86
CA LYS A 61 8.40 11.85 31.80
C LYS A 61 8.38 10.63 32.73
N PRO A 62 8.25 10.82 34.05
CA PRO A 62 8.01 9.73 34.97
C PRO A 62 6.60 9.18 34.73
N GLU A 63 6.47 7.86 34.60
CA GLU A 63 5.16 7.20 34.52
C GLU A 63 5.19 6.03 35.52
N GLY A 64 4.30 6.08 36.51
CA GLY A 64 4.29 5.11 37.61
C GLY A 64 4.96 5.57 38.92
N GLY A 65 5.44 6.80 38.99
CA GLY A 65 5.97 7.37 40.23
C GLY A 65 4.88 7.59 41.28
N TYR A 66 5.12 7.12 42.50
CA TYR A 66 4.25 7.26 43.67
C TYR A 66 3.45 8.55 43.66
N HIS A 67 2.12 8.42 43.63
CA HIS A 67 1.32 9.30 44.46
C HIS A 67 1.93 9.16 45.86
N ARG A 68 2.74 10.15 46.28
CA ARG A 68 2.65 10.57 47.67
C ARG A 68 1.15 10.67 47.85
N ARG A 69 0.54 9.74 48.59
CA ARG A 69 -0.65 10.08 49.34
C ARG A 69 -0.17 11.34 50.05
N ARG A 70 -0.50 12.51 49.50
CA ARG A 70 -0.67 13.71 50.31
C ARG A 70 -1.57 13.13 51.37
N GLY A 71 -0.99 12.83 52.54
CA GLY A 71 -1.77 12.62 53.72
C GLY A 71 -2.56 13.89 53.78
N GLY A 72 -3.77 13.85 53.22
CA GLY A 72 -4.82 14.73 53.64
C GLY A 72 -4.72 14.63 55.15
N VAL A 73 -4.42 15.77 55.76
CA VAL A 73 -4.49 15.95 57.19
C VAL A 73 -5.96 15.73 57.52
N VAL A 74 -6.40 14.47 57.51
CA VAL A 74 -7.67 14.08 58.10
C VAL A 74 -7.34 14.08 59.57
N ALA A 75 -7.55 15.26 60.17
CA ALA A 75 -7.66 15.44 61.59
C ALA A 75 -8.66 14.39 62.10
N GLY A 76 -8.14 13.32 62.69
CA GLY A 76 -8.89 12.19 63.21
C GLY A 76 -8.17 11.68 64.44
N LEU A 77 -8.60 12.22 65.58
CA LEU A 77 -7.94 12.21 66.89
C LEU A 77 -8.02 10.87 67.64
N LEU A 78 -8.19 9.73 66.97
CA LEU A 78 -8.35 8.43 67.63
C LEU A 78 -7.68 7.32 66.82
N GLY A 79 -6.59 6.76 67.34
CA GLY A 79 -5.99 5.57 66.74
C GLY A 79 -4.50 5.36 67.04
N ILE A 80 -4.04 5.68 68.24
CA ILE A 80 -2.77 5.15 68.76
C ILE A 80 -3.05 3.68 69.09
N LEU A 81 -2.29 2.73 68.51
CA LEU A 81 -1.78 1.49 69.15
C LEU A 81 -1.36 0.34 68.20
N PHE A 82 -1.46 0.46 66.88
CA PHE A 82 -0.95 -0.61 65.98
C PHE A 82 0.28 -0.17 65.18
N GLY A 83 1.45 -0.36 65.79
CA GLY A 83 2.78 -0.19 65.19
C GLY A 83 3.12 -1.26 64.15
N GLY A 84 2.30 -1.41 63.11
CA GLY A 84 2.56 -2.28 61.98
C GLY A 84 3.62 -1.68 61.05
N SER A 85 4.87 -2.14 61.18
CA SER A 85 5.96 -1.81 60.26
C SER A 85 5.63 -2.31 58.85
N SER A 86 4.92 -1.46 58.10
CA SER A 86 4.50 -1.74 56.74
C SER A 86 5.74 -1.58 55.84
N LYS A 87 6.40 -2.69 55.53
CA LYS A 87 7.44 -2.73 54.50
C LYS A 87 6.80 -2.36 53.16
N GLY A 88 6.76 -1.07 52.85
CA GLY A 88 6.26 -0.58 51.57
C GLY A 88 7.10 -1.21 50.45
N LYS A 89 6.47 -1.96 49.54
CA LYS A 89 7.11 -2.42 48.31
C LYS A 89 7.47 -1.18 47.51
N TYR A 90 8.76 -0.90 47.36
CA TYR A 90 9.27 0.13 46.46
C TYR A 90 8.83 -0.20 45.03
N VAL A 91 8.06 0.70 44.41
CA VAL A 91 7.81 0.68 42.97
C VAL A 91 8.95 1.47 42.31
N GLU A 92 9.69 0.80 41.43
CA GLU A 92 10.80 1.38 40.67
C GLU A 92 10.30 2.50 39.74
N LEU A 93 11.00 3.64 39.71
CA LEU A 93 10.65 4.75 38.83
C LEU A 93 10.99 4.41 37.38
N THR A 94 9.96 4.20 36.55
CA THR A 94 10.17 4.08 35.10
C THR A 94 10.04 5.43 34.41
N CYS A 95 11.09 5.84 33.69
CA CYS A 95 11.08 7.05 32.90
C CYS A 95 10.85 6.71 31.43
N TYR A 96 10.11 7.55 30.73
CA TYR A 96 9.85 7.34 29.30
C TYR A 96 10.17 8.59 28.49
N ARG A 97 10.79 8.38 27.32
CA ARG A 97 10.93 9.38 26.27
C ARG A 97 10.00 9.02 25.13
N TYR A 98 9.28 10.02 24.62
CA TYR A 98 8.51 9.88 23.40
C TYR A 98 9.34 10.36 22.23
N GLU A 99 9.47 9.53 21.22
CA GLU A 99 10.03 9.91 19.92
C GLU A 99 8.87 10.10 18.95
N GLU A 100 8.95 11.18 18.17
CA GLU A 100 7.94 11.54 17.18
C GLU A 100 8.59 11.53 15.79
N HIS A 101 7.94 10.86 14.85
CA HIS A 101 8.28 10.89 13.43
C HIS A 101 7.05 11.36 12.64
N PRO A 102 7.24 12.07 11.51
CA PRO A 102 6.14 12.34 10.60
C PRO A 102 5.57 11.01 10.11
N ALA A 103 4.23 10.91 10.06
CA ALA A 103 3.61 9.74 9.43
C ALA A 103 3.84 9.80 7.91
N GLU A 104 4.17 8.66 7.33
CA GLU A 104 4.30 8.56 5.88
C GLU A 104 2.91 8.36 5.27
N LYS A 105 2.60 9.17 4.27
CA LYS A 105 1.32 9.11 3.55
C LYS A 105 1.51 8.26 2.31
N SER A 106 0.91 7.07 2.28
CA SER A 106 0.83 6.25 1.09
C SER A 106 -0.42 6.60 0.30
N MET A 107 -0.30 6.52 -1.02
CA MET A 107 -1.39 6.69 -1.94
C MET A 107 -1.73 5.33 -2.53
N HIS A 108 -3.00 4.95 -2.49
CA HIS A 108 -3.49 3.69 -3.02
C HIS A 108 -4.66 3.94 -3.95
N CYS A 109 -4.60 3.33 -5.14
CA CYS A 109 -5.71 3.33 -6.07
C CYS A 109 -6.63 2.12 -5.82
N PRO A 110 -7.95 2.25 -6.02
CA PRO A 110 -8.86 1.11 -5.99
C PRO A 110 -8.41 0.02 -6.97
N LYS A 111 -8.77 -1.25 -6.71
CA LYS A 111 -8.25 -2.46 -7.41
C LYS A 111 -8.36 -2.51 -8.94
N VAL A 112 -9.02 -1.55 -9.58
CA VAL A 112 -9.22 -1.47 -11.05
C VAL A 112 -8.69 -0.18 -11.66
N TYR A 113 -8.07 0.67 -10.86
CA TYR A 113 -7.44 1.91 -11.29
C TYR A 113 -5.94 1.79 -11.09
N GLU A 114 -5.21 2.32 -12.05
CA GLU A 114 -3.75 2.43 -12.01
C GLU A 114 -3.36 3.84 -11.57
N GLN A 115 -2.26 3.94 -10.84
CA GLN A 115 -1.75 5.22 -10.40
C GLN A 115 -1.05 5.94 -11.56
N TYR A 116 -1.56 7.12 -11.91
CA TYR A 116 -0.93 8.03 -12.85
C TYR A 116 -0.71 9.38 -12.16
N ASP A 117 0.56 9.65 -11.83
CA ASP A 117 0.96 10.85 -11.08
C ASP A 117 0.26 10.94 -9.71
N HIS A 118 -0.67 11.88 -9.55
CA HIS A 118 -1.45 12.11 -8.33
C HIS A 118 -2.91 11.66 -8.43
N GLU A 119 -3.28 10.96 -9.50
CA GLU A 119 -4.64 10.51 -9.76
C GLU A 119 -4.67 9.01 -10.03
N CYS A 120 -5.84 8.41 -9.81
CA CYS A 120 -6.11 7.03 -10.17
C CYS A 120 -6.90 7.01 -11.47
N LYS A 121 -6.38 6.35 -12.52
CA LYS A 121 -7.03 6.26 -13.83
C LYS A 121 -7.32 4.82 -14.20
N LYS A 122 -8.48 4.60 -14.80
CA LYS A 122 -8.87 3.32 -15.41
C LYS A 122 -9.11 3.55 -16.89
N THR A 123 -8.38 2.81 -17.71
CA THR A 123 -8.56 2.81 -19.17
C THR A 123 -9.64 1.79 -19.54
N SER A 124 -10.65 2.24 -20.26
CA SER A 124 -11.69 1.39 -20.86
C SER A 124 -11.50 1.37 -22.37
N TYR A 125 -11.71 0.21 -22.97
CA TYR A 125 -11.58 0.00 -24.41
C TYR A 125 -12.95 -0.30 -25.01
N ALA A 126 -13.17 0.15 -26.24
CA ALA A 126 -14.29 -0.22 -27.07
C ALA A 126 -13.82 -0.55 -28.49
N ASP A 127 -14.60 -1.36 -29.19
CA ASP A 127 -14.40 -1.64 -30.59
C ASP A 127 -14.84 -0.44 -31.45
N LEU A 128 -14.24 -0.31 -32.63
CA LEU A 128 -14.61 0.70 -33.61
C LEU A 128 -15.97 0.36 -34.25
N ASP A 129 -16.89 1.33 -34.31
CA ASP A 129 -18.13 1.20 -35.07
C ASP A 129 -17.81 1.42 -36.55
N SER A 130 -17.98 0.37 -37.36
CA SER A 130 -17.88 0.47 -38.82
C SER A 130 -19.15 1.06 -39.42
N TYR A 131 -19.02 1.98 -40.37
CA TYR A 131 -20.14 2.51 -41.14
C TYR A 131 -19.74 2.79 -42.59
N CYS A 132 -20.74 2.79 -43.47
CA CYS A 132 -20.58 3.08 -44.89
C CYS A 132 -20.91 4.54 -45.20
N GLU A 133 -20.33 5.06 -46.29
CA GLU A 133 -20.77 6.34 -46.84
C GLU A 133 -22.24 6.28 -47.25
N LYS A 134 -22.91 7.43 -47.24
CA LYS A 134 -24.32 7.52 -47.64
C LYS A 134 -24.49 6.99 -49.07
N GLY A 135 -25.36 6.00 -49.25
CA GLY A 135 -25.63 5.35 -50.55
C GLY A 135 -25.02 3.96 -50.70
N TYR A 136 -24.23 3.51 -49.72
CA TYR A 136 -23.71 2.15 -49.65
C TYR A 136 -24.33 1.40 -48.48
N ASP A 137 -24.60 0.12 -48.69
CA ASP A 137 -25.10 -0.80 -47.68
C ASP A 137 -23.96 -1.61 -47.06
N MET A 138 -24.02 -1.77 -45.74
CA MET A 138 -23.06 -2.58 -44.98
C MET A 138 -23.40 -4.06 -45.15
N THR A 139 -22.45 -4.84 -45.65
CA THR A 139 -22.57 -6.30 -45.75
C THR A 139 -21.41 -6.99 -45.00
N LYS A 140 -21.44 -8.33 -44.89
CA LYS A 140 -20.44 -9.12 -44.13
C LYS A 140 -18.97 -8.95 -44.55
N GLY A 141 -18.68 -8.25 -45.65
CA GLY A 141 -17.33 -8.06 -46.16
C GLY A 141 -16.97 -6.61 -46.51
N GLY A 142 -17.85 -5.65 -46.26
CA GLY A 142 -17.61 -4.25 -46.62
C GLY A 142 -18.87 -3.50 -47.05
N CYS A 143 -18.64 -2.30 -47.56
CA CYS A 143 -19.66 -1.39 -48.03
C CYS A 143 -19.85 -1.56 -49.53
N TYR A 144 -21.09 -1.82 -49.97
CA TYR A 144 -21.39 -2.00 -51.39
C TYR A 144 -22.66 -1.28 -51.79
N THR A 145 -22.73 -0.88 -53.05
CA THR A 145 -23.96 -0.46 -53.69
C THR A 145 -24.12 -1.22 -55.01
N TYR A 146 -25.36 -1.42 -55.42
CA TYR A 146 -25.70 -2.21 -56.60
C TYR A 146 -26.43 -1.32 -57.59
N GLU A 147 -25.85 -1.19 -58.77
CA GLU A 147 -26.46 -0.47 -59.88
C GLU A 147 -27.04 -1.50 -60.85
N TYR A 148 -28.32 -1.32 -61.20
CA TYR A 148 -29.02 -2.23 -62.11
C TYR A 148 -29.17 -1.52 -63.45
N ASN A 149 -28.43 -2.00 -64.44
CA ASN A 149 -28.53 -1.54 -65.82
C ASN A 149 -29.53 -2.41 -66.58
N GLU A 150 -30.50 -1.79 -67.23
CA GLU A 150 -31.49 -2.47 -68.08
C GLU A 150 -31.13 -2.24 -69.55
N GLU A 151 -30.87 -3.34 -70.26
CA GLU A 151 -30.64 -3.33 -71.70
C GLU A 151 -31.89 -3.88 -72.42
N GLU A 152 -32.51 -3.07 -73.27
CA GLU A 152 -33.66 -3.47 -74.08
C GLU A 152 -33.22 -3.91 -75.49
N VAL A 153 -33.77 -5.02 -75.99
CA VAL A 153 -33.57 -5.47 -77.36
C VAL A 153 -34.88 -5.83 -78.06
N ALA A 154 -34.86 -5.75 -79.39
CA ALA A 154 -35.99 -6.17 -80.21
C ALA A 154 -36.19 -7.69 -80.14
N HIS A 155 -37.44 -8.12 -80.27
CA HIS A 155 -37.77 -9.54 -80.36
C HIS A 155 -37.17 -10.17 -81.62
N GLU A 156 -36.68 -11.39 -81.49
CA GLU A 156 -36.36 -12.22 -82.65
C GLU A 156 -37.68 -12.69 -83.28
N VAL A 157 -37.85 -12.34 -84.55
CA VAL A 157 -39.00 -12.76 -85.34
C VAL A 157 -38.63 -14.02 -86.10
N TYR A 158 -39.39 -15.10 -85.91
CA TYR A 158 -39.13 -16.37 -86.58
C TYR A 158 -40.42 -17.02 -87.08
N CYS A 159 -40.26 -17.82 -88.12
CA CYS A 159 -41.36 -18.60 -88.67
C CYS A 159 -41.42 -20.00 -88.07
N PRO A 160 -42.64 -20.54 -87.82
CA PRO A 160 -42.79 -21.92 -87.42
C PRO A 160 -42.08 -22.87 -88.40
N LYS A 161 -41.58 -24.00 -87.90
CA LYS A 161 -40.83 -24.97 -88.70
C LYS A 161 -41.59 -25.33 -89.99
N GLY A 162 -40.96 -25.09 -91.15
CA GLY A 162 -41.52 -25.37 -92.47
C GLY A 162 -42.24 -24.19 -93.14
N TYR A 163 -42.26 -23.00 -92.53
CA TYR A 163 -42.73 -21.75 -93.16
C TYR A 163 -41.54 -20.80 -93.39
N THR A 164 -41.62 -19.96 -94.41
CA THR A 164 -40.64 -18.91 -94.74
C THR A 164 -41.25 -17.52 -94.50
N ALA A 165 -40.41 -16.52 -94.22
CA ALA A 165 -40.88 -15.15 -94.03
C ALA A 165 -41.47 -14.59 -95.34
N SER A 166 -42.75 -14.21 -95.33
CA SER A 166 -43.39 -13.54 -96.46
C SER A 166 -43.05 -12.05 -96.43
N SER A 167 -42.67 -11.48 -97.57
CA SER A 167 -42.33 -10.05 -97.67
C SER A 167 -43.51 -9.10 -97.44
N LYS A 168 -44.75 -9.59 -97.38
CA LYS A 168 -45.93 -8.73 -97.54
C LYS A 168 -46.63 -8.27 -96.27
N ASP A 169 -46.63 -8.97 -95.14
CA ASP A 169 -47.52 -8.57 -94.03
C ASP A 169 -47.05 -9.02 -92.63
N GLY A 170 -45.74 -9.27 -92.44
CA GLY A 170 -45.26 -9.83 -91.15
C GLY A 170 -45.87 -11.21 -90.86
N LYS A 171 -46.14 -11.98 -91.91
CA LYS A 171 -46.67 -13.35 -91.85
C LYS A 171 -45.62 -14.32 -92.37
N CYS A 172 -45.71 -15.55 -91.89
CA CYS A 172 -44.96 -16.68 -92.40
C CYS A 172 -45.82 -17.42 -93.41
N GLU A 173 -45.29 -17.69 -94.59
CA GLU A 173 -46.00 -18.41 -95.64
C GLU A 173 -45.34 -19.76 -95.94
N LYS A 174 -46.17 -20.72 -96.35
CA LYS A 174 -45.73 -22.00 -96.88
C LYS A 174 -46.57 -22.29 -98.11
N CYS A 175 -45.96 -22.17 -99.28
CA CYS A 175 -46.64 -22.39 -100.55
C CYS A 175 -46.33 -23.77 -101.13
N TRP A 176 -47.30 -24.37 -101.80
CA TRP A 176 -47.15 -25.60 -102.58
C TRP A 176 -47.98 -25.49 -103.86
N THR A 177 -47.63 -26.25 -104.90
CA THR A 177 -48.29 -26.19 -106.21
C THR A 177 -48.86 -27.56 -106.56
N ASP A 178 -50.17 -27.63 -106.75
CA ASP A 178 -50.89 -28.84 -107.16
C ASP A 178 -51.57 -28.60 -108.52
N LYS A 179 -51.32 -29.45 -109.52
CA LYS A 179 -52.07 -29.55 -110.79
C LYS A 179 -52.46 -28.19 -111.45
N LYS A 180 -51.55 -27.20 -111.44
CA LYS A 180 -51.63 -25.82 -112.03
C LYS A 180 -52.06 -24.68 -111.09
N GLU A 181 -52.38 -24.93 -109.81
CA GLU A 181 -52.70 -23.88 -108.83
C GLU A 181 -51.66 -23.83 -107.70
N THR A 182 -51.30 -22.63 -107.26
CA THR A 182 -50.41 -22.41 -106.11
C THR A 182 -51.26 -22.07 -104.89
N HIS A 183 -51.18 -22.90 -103.86
CA HIS A 183 -51.83 -22.67 -102.57
C HIS A 183 -50.77 -22.22 -101.56
N CYS A 184 -51.09 -21.23 -100.74
CA CYS A 184 -50.22 -20.76 -99.66
C CYS A 184 -50.98 -20.77 -98.34
N ASP A 185 -50.37 -21.39 -97.32
CA ASP A 185 -50.85 -21.30 -95.94
C ASP A 185 -50.07 -20.20 -95.19
N TYR A 186 -50.78 -19.41 -94.38
CA TYR A 186 -50.23 -18.26 -93.69
C TYR A 186 -50.36 -18.42 -92.18
N LYS A 187 -49.25 -18.22 -91.46
CA LYS A 187 -49.22 -18.18 -90.00
C LYS A 187 -48.67 -16.86 -89.50
N LYS A 188 -49.12 -16.45 -88.31
CA LYS A 188 -48.58 -15.30 -87.61
C LYS A 188 -47.10 -15.59 -87.28
N MET A 189 -46.22 -14.61 -87.51
CA MET A 189 -44.84 -14.69 -87.04
C MET A 189 -44.81 -14.88 -85.52
N MET A 190 -43.91 -15.75 -85.05
CA MET A 190 -43.67 -15.91 -83.63
C MET A 190 -42.54 -14.97 -83.21
N THR A 191 -42.67 -14.40 -82.02
CA THR A 191 -41.63 -13.60 -81.38
C THR A 191 -41.07 -14.36 -80.20
N LYS A 192 -39.77 -14.23 -79.95
CA LYS A 192 -39.12 -14.69 -78.73
C LYS A 192 -38.00 -13.72 -78.38
N CYS A 193 -37.64 -13.66 -77.10
CA CYS A 193 -36.47 -12.90 -76.71
C CYS A 193 -35.17 -13.61 -77.12
N PRO A 194 -34.13 -12.85 -77.51
CA PRO A 194 -32.80 -13.40 -77.73
C PRO A 194 -32.30 -14.13 -76.48
N LYS A 195 -31.35 -15.06 -76.66
CA LYS A 195 -30.78 -15.82 -75.53
C LYS A 195 -30.13 -14.87 -74.52
N GLY A 196 -30.56 -14.93 -73.27
CA GLY A 196 -30.05 -14.10 -72.18
C GLY A 196 -30.86 -12.82 -71.91
N TYR A 197 -32.00 -12.65 -72.59
CA TYR A 197 -33.00 -11.62 -72.29
C TYR A 197 -34.29 -12.28 -71.82
N ASP A 198 -34.92 -11.67 -70.82
CA ASP A 198 -36.19 -12.10 -70.26
C ASP A 198 -37.33 -11.25 -70.84
N GLU A 199 -38.50 -11.85 -71.02
CA GLU A 199 -39.70 -11.16 -71.51
C GLU A 199 -40.39 -10.44 -70.33
N ARG A 200 -40.47 -9.11 -70.39
CA ARG A 200 -41.17 -8.28 -69.42
C ARG A 200 -42.40 -7.63 -70.05
N HIS A 201 -43.47 -7.59 -69.26
CA HIS A 201 -44.70 -6.92 -69.63
C HIS A 201 -44.73 -5.48 -69.12
N TYR A 202 -44.85 -4.53 -70.04
CA TYR A 202 -45.06 -3.12 -69.75
C TYR A 202 -46.45 -2.72 -70.27
N GLY A 203 -47.49 -3.10 -69.52
CA GLY A 203 -48.88 -2.89 -69.92
C GLY A 203 -49.28 -3.80 -71.09
N LYS A 204 -49.47 -3.23 -72.29
CA LYS A 204 -49.86 -3.96 -73.51
C LYS A 204 -48.67 -4.35 -74.39
N GLU A 205 -47.48 -3.84 -74.08
CA GLU A 205 -46.26 -4.11 -74.84
C GLU A 205 -45.38 -5.13 -74.11
N TYR A 206 -44.74 -5.97 -74.90
CA TYR A 206 -43.75 -6.94 -74.45
C TYR A 206 -42.39 -6.39 -74.84
N LYS A 207 -41.42 -6.45 -73.94
CA LYS A 207 -40.02 -6.08 -74.19
C LYS A 207 -39.10 -7.19 -73.72
N CYS A 208 -38.02 -7.39 -74.47
CA CYS A 208 -36.93 -8.28 -74.07
C CYS A 208 -35.89 -7.46 -73.35
N VAL A 209 -35.67 -7.75 -72.08
CA VAL A 209 -34.79 -6.97 -71.23
C VAL A 209 -33.77 -7.88 -70.56
N LYS A 210 -32.56 -7.37 -70.40
CA LYS A 210 -31.51 -8.03 -69.64
C LYS A 210 -31.05 -7.08 -68.54
N TYR A 211 -31.13 -7.56 -67.31
CA TYR A 211 -30.61 -6.84 -66.16
C TYR A 211 -29.15 -7.22 -65.97
N THR A 212 -28.28 -6.23 -65.95
CA THR A 212 -26.89 -6.40 -65.52
C THR A 212 -26.75 -5.72 -64.16
N GLU A 213 -26.34 -6.50 -63.17
CA GLU A 213 -26.05 -6.00 -61.82
C GLU A 213 -24.56 -5.68 -61.74
N GLU A 214 -24.25 -4.40 -61.53
CA GLU A 214 -22.88 -3.94 -61.29
C GLU A 214 -22.70 -3.64 -59.81
N LYS A 215 -21.68 -4.30 -59.23
CA LYS A 215 -21.33 -4.15 -57.81
C LYS A 215 -20.23 -3.10 -57.68
N HIS A 216 -20.51 -2.02 -56.95
CA HIS A 216 -19.54 -0.97 -56.65
C HIS A 216 -19.08 -1.06 -55.20
N GLU A 217 -17.76 -1.02 -54.97
CA GLU A 217 -17.17 -1.09 -53.63
C GLU A 217 -17.03 0.31 -53.04
N GLY A 218 -17.58 0.51 -51.85
CA GLY A 218 -17.48 1.75 -51.08
C GLY A 218 -16.37 1.69 -50.04
N GLN A 219 -15.89 2.86 -49.64
CA GLN A 219 -14.96 2.97 -48.53
C GLN A 219 -15.68 2.69 -47.20
N MET A 220 -15.06 1.86 -46.35
CA MET A 220 -15.50 1.64 -44.98
C MET A 220 -14.84 2.66 -44.05
N TYR A 221 -15.65 3.30 -43.23
CA TYR A 221 -15.19 4.24 -42.20
C TYR A 221 -15.38 3.64 -40.82
N PHE A 222 -14.54 4.08 -39.89
CA PHE A 222 -14.58 3.66 -38.50
C PHE A 222 -14.73 4.89 -37.62
N LYS A 223 -15.60 4.81 -36.62
CA LYS A 223 -15.72 5.84 -35.59
C LYS A 223 -15.79 5.20 -34.22
N CYS A 224 -15.34 5.93 -33.22
CA CYS A 224 -15.54 5.49 -31.85
C CYS A 224 -16.97 5.72 -31.37
N PRO A 225 -17.49 4.82 -30.51
CA PRO A 225 -18.73 5.06 -29.80
C PRO A 225 -18.68 6.37 -29.00
N LYS A 226 -19.85 6.95 -28.74
CA LYS A 226 -19.94 8.21 -27.98
C LYS A 226 -19.28 8.07 -26.61
N GLY A 227 -18.33 8.97 -26.31
CA GLY A 227 -17.59 8.99 -25.04
C GLY A 227 -16.23 8.29 -25.08
N TYR A 228 -15.84 7.75 -26.24
CA TYR A 228 -14.51 7.22 -26.50
C TYR A 228 -13.79 8.08 -27.55
N GLU A 229 -12.47 8.16 -27.40
CA GLU A 229 -11.57 8.80 -28.36
C GLU A 229 -10.80 7.73 -29.13
N GLN A 230 -10.55 7.99 -30.41
CA GLN A 230 -9.79 7.06 -31.24
C GLN A 230 -8.29 7.20 -30.94
N TYR A 231 -7.67 6.08 -30.60
CA TYR A 231 -6.23 5.97 -30.41
C TYR A 231 -5.74 4.71 -31.14
N ASP A 232 -5.00 4.91 -32.22
CA ASP A 232 -4.66 3.88 -33.19
C ASP A 232 -5.93 3.17 -33.74
N ASP A 233 -5.93 1.84 -33.70
CA ASP A 233 -7.04 0.98 -34.15
C ASP A 233 -8.05 0.67 -33.04
N LYS A 234 -8.05 1.45 -31.95
CA LYS A 234 -8.88 1.22 -30.77
C LYS A 234 -9.57 2.49 -30.32
N CYS A 235 -10.71 2.31 -29.65
CA CYS A 235 -11.40 3.38 -28.96
C CYS A 235 -11.08 3.29 -27.47
N ILE A 236 -10.59 4.39 -26.90
CA ILE A 236 -10.22 4.46 -25.48
C ILE A 236 -10.98 5.57 -24.77
N THR A 237 -11.24 5.37 -23.48
CA THR A 237 -11.71 6.42 -22.58
C THR A 237 -11.08 6.24 -21.21
N TYR A 238 -10.90 7.33 -20.49
CA TYR A 238 -10.28 7.33 -19.17
C TYR A 238 -11.31 7.69 -18.12
N HIS A 239 -11.43 6.84 -17.11
CA HIS A 239 -12.18 7.16 -15.89
C HIS A 239 -11.19 7.56 -14.81
N THR A 240 -11.41 8.71 -14.18
CA THR A 240 -10.60 9.18 -13.05
C THR A 240 -11.35 8.94 -11.74
N THR A 241 -10.60 8.71 -10.66
CA THR A 241 -11.12 8.70 -9.30
C THR A 241 -10.09 9.25 -8.34
N ASP A 242 -10.54 9.78 -7.21
CA ASP A 242 -9.65 10.28 -6.17
C ASP A 242 -8.89 9.11 -5.53
N PRO A 243 -7.57 9.26 -5.29
CA PRO A 243 -6.81 8.25 -4.59
C PRO A 243 -7.24 8.12 -3.12
N GLU A 244 -7.16 6.90 -2.60
CA GLU A 244 -7.29 6.63 -1.18
C GLU A 244 -5.94 6.84 -0.51
N TYR A 245 -5.95 7.47 0.67
CA TYR A 245 -4.73 7.78 1.41
C TYR A 245 -4.71 7.08 2.75
N GLU A 246 -3.65 6.31 2.99
CA GLU A 246 -3.39 5.68 4.27
C GLU A 246 -2.13 6.29 4.91
N TRP A 247 -2.16 6.38 6.24
CA TRP A 247 -1.03 6.86 7.01
C TRP A 247 -0.34 5.68 7.67
N HIS A 248 0.93 5.49 7.36
CA HIS A 248 1.73 4.43 7.93
C HIS A 248 2.79 4.99 8.87
N CYS A 249 3.11 4.17 9.87
CA CYS A 249 4.19 4.43 10.80
C CYS A 249 5.30 3.40 10.61
N PRO A 250 6.57 3.81 10.79
CA PRO A 250 7.68 2.87 10.86
C PRO A 250 7.43 1.81 11.94
N LYS A 251 8.06 0.64 11.79
CA LYS A 251 7.89 -0.47 12.74
C LYS A 251 8.26 -0.02 14.16
N GLY A 252 7.35 -0.26 15.11
CA GLY A 252 7.52 0.12 16.52
C GLY A 252 6.91 1.48 16.90
N TYR A 253 6.41 2.24 15.93
CA TYR A 253 5.69 3.48 16.18
C TYR A 253 4.18 3.26 16.05
N LYS A 254 3.40 4.01 16.84
CA LYS A 254 1.94 4.00 16.77
C LYS A 254 1.45 5.33 16.21
N LEU A 255 0.48 5.26 15.30
CA LEU A 255 -0.16 6.43 14.73
C LEU A 255 -0.94 7.17 15.83
N SER A 256 -0.66 8.45 15.98
CA SER A 256 -1.34 9.33 16.93
C SER A 256 -1.79 10.59 16.21
N ARG A 257 -2.99 11.07 16.51
CA ARG A 257 -3.46 12.36 16.02
C ARG A 257 -2.72 13.47 16.75
N GLY A 258 -1.77 14.11 16.07
CA GLY A 258 -1.02 15.24 16.61
C GLY A 258 -1.90 16.49 16.69
N LYS A 259 -1.72 17.28 17.75
CA LYS A 259 -2.13 18.69 17.76
C LYS A 259 -0.88 19.51 17.51
N TYR A 260 -0.54 19.74 16.26
CA TYR A 260 0.54 20.66 15.93
C TYR A 260 -0.03 22.08 15.89
N SER A 261 0.41 22.95 16.79
CA SER A 261 0.07 24.38 16.76
C SER A 261 1.25 25.17 16.22
N TYR A 262 1.40 25.23 14.89
CA TYR A 262 2.41 26.12 14.30
C TYR A 262 1.86 27.55 14.29
N ARG A 263 2.47 28.43 15.10
CA ARG A 263 2.30 29.91 15.13
C ARG A 263 0.93 30.42 14.64
N GLY A 264 -0.14 30.13 15.37
CA GLY A 264 -1.42 30.82 15.23
C GLY A 264 -2.29 30.45 14.02
N LYS A 265 -1.86 29.58 13.09
CA LYS A 265 -2.75 29.04 12.05
C LYS A 265 -3.45 27.78 12.56
N LYS A 266 -4.71 27.92 12.98
CA LYS A 266 -5.62 26.79 13.20
C LYS A 266 -5.82 26.08 11.85
N GLY A 267 -5.57 24.77 11.74
CA GLY A 267 -6.28 24.05 10.68
C GLY A 267 -5.84 22.66 10.21
N HIS A 268 -4.60 22.20 10.42
CA HIS A 268 -4.20 20.89 9.88
C HIS A 268 -3.86 19.90 10.98
N HIS A 269 -4.71 18.87 11.12
CA HIS A 269 -4.37 17.70 11.91
C HIS A 269 -3.33 16.89 11.14
N GLU A 270 -2.08 16.99 11.57
CA GLU A 270 -1.01 16.13 11.07
C GLU A 270 -0.96 14.86 11.91
N TYR A 271 -0.91 13.71 11.23
CA TYR A 271 -0.69 12.43 11.90
C TYR A 271 0.79 12.31 12.23
N VAL A 272 1.08 11.93 13.48
CA VAL A 272 2.45 11.72 13.95
C VAL A 272 2.59 10.31 14.49
N CYS A 273 3.72 9.69 14.18
CA CYS A 273 4.08 8.37 14.65
C CYS A 273 4.83 8.51 15.96
N LYS A 274 4.29 7.95 17.05
CA LYS A 274 4.89 8.02 18.38
C LYS A 274 5.40 6.66 18.83
N ALA A 275 6.64 6.61 19.31
CA ALA A 275 7.19 5.47 20.02
C ALA A 275 7.51 5.87 21.46
N LYS A 276 7.17 4.99 22.41
CA LYS A 276 7.49 5.15 23.83
C LYS A 276 8.76 4.34 24.10
N LYS A 277 9.86 5.02 24.43
CA LYS A 277 11.12 4.39 24.83
C LYS A 277 11.29 4.48 26.34
N GLU A 278 11.56 3.36 26.95
CA GLU A 278 11.95 3.29 28.36
C GLU A 278 13.37 3.81 28.53
N VAL A 279 13.57 4.64 29.55
CA VAL A 279 14.85 5.24 29.91
C VAL A 279 15.06 4.99 31.40
N HIS A 280 16.25 4.55 31.77
CA HIS A 280 16.57 4.37 33.19
C HIS A 280 16.66 5.72 33.91
N PRO A 281 16.22 5.80 35.18
CA PRO A 281 16.36 7.02 35.97
C PRO A 281 17.84 7.32 36.26
N ASP A 282 18.16 8.59 36.42
CA ASP A 282 19.44 9.03 36.96
C ASP A 282 19.41 8.88 38.48
N TYR A 283 20.49 8.31 39.04
CA TYR A 283 20.63 8.10 40.48
C TYR A 283 21.58 9.15 41.07
N HIS A 284 21.07 9.92 42.03
CA HIS A 284 21.85 10.94 42.71
C HIS A 284 22.04 10.60 44.18
N CYS A 285 23.30 10.59 44.61
CA CYS A 285 23.67 10.41 46.01
C CYS A 285 23.85 11.74 46.74
N PRO A 286 23.48 11.82 48.03
CA PRO A 286 23.83 12.95 48.87
C PRO A 286 25.35 13.16 48.92
N LYS A 287 25.79 14.40 49.18
CA LYS A 287 27.22 14.72 49.32
C LYS A 287 27.87 13.83 50.39
N GLY A 288 29.00 13.20 50.05
CA GLY A 288 29.73 12.28 50.93
C GLY A 288 29.30 10.81 50.85
N TYR A 289 28.45 10.45 49.90
CA TYR A 289 28.09 9.07 49.59
C TYR A 289 28.46 8.74 48.14
N GLU A 290 28.83 7.48 47.90
CA GLU A 290 29.12 6.93 46.57
C GLU A 290 28.00 5.98 46.15
N LEU A 291 27.64 6.01 44.86
CA LEU A 291 26.58 5.15 44.33
C LEU A 291 27.10 3.71 44.15
N HIS A 292 26.47 2.77 44.83
CA HIS A 292 26.67 1.34 44.62
C HIS A 292 25.33 0.68 44.26
N LYS A 293 25.15 0.35 42.99
CA LYS A 293 23.89 -0.13 42.42
C LYS A 293 22.78 0.93 42.58
N HIS A 294 21.83 0.71 43.48
CA HIS A 294 20.70 1.62 43.76
C HIS A 294 20.78 2.24 45.16
N GLU A 295 21.89 1.99 45.87
CA GLU A 295 22.12 2.49 47.22
C GLU A 295 23.32 3.43 47.23
N CYS A 296 23.19 4.50 48.00
CA CYS A 296 24.28 5.40 48.29
C CYS A 296 24.98 4.92 49.56
N VAL A 297 26.27 4.62 49.45
CA VAL A 297 27.10 4.15 50.56
C VAL A 297 28.04 5.27 50.99
N GLY A 298 28.02 5.60 52.27
CA GLY A 298 28.94 6.56 52.89
C GLY A 298 29.70 5.89 54.01
N TYR A 299 30.90 6.38 54.27
CA TYR A 299 31.73 5.95 55.39
C TYR A 299 31.90 7.13 56.33
N LYS A 300 31.55 6.93 57.60
CA LYS A 300 31.93 7.86 58.66
C LYS A 300 33.17 7.31 59.32
N GLU A 301 34.16 8.17 59.57
CA GLU A 301 35.38 7.82 60.26
C GLU A 301 35.45 8.57 61.60
N MET A 302 36.02 7.92 62.60
CA MET A 302 36.37 8.52 63.88
C MET A 302 37.63 7.86 64.44
N PRO A 303 38.48 8.58 65.19
CA PRO A 303 39.68 7.98 65.78
C PRO A 303 39.33 6.85 66.74
N ALA A 304 40.10 5.75 66.71
CA ALA A 304 39.90 4.64 67.61
C ALA A 304 40.30 5.01 69.05
N ARG A 305 39.53 4.52 70.04
CA ARG A 305 39.83 4.81 71.45
C ARG A 305 40.84 3.80 71.96
N LYS A 306 41.97 4.30 72.49
CA LYS A 306 42.95 3.49 73.21
C LYS A 306 42.31 2.97 74.49
N GLN A 307 42.16 1.65 74.62
CA GLN A 307 41.79 1.08 75.91
C GLN A 307 43.04 0.96 76.76
N HIS A 308 43.07 1.71 77.86
CA HIS A 308 44.02 1.40 78.91
C HIS A 308 43.58 0.06 79.51
N LYS A 309 44.41 -0.99 79.35
CA LYS A 309 44.25 -2.21 80.15
C LYS A 309 44.16 -1.73 81.59
N LYS A 310 43.01 -1.95 82.25
CA LYS A 310 42.91 -1.77 83.69
C LYS A 310 44.00 -2.68 84.25
N GLY A 311 45.11 -2.10 84.70
CA GLY A 311 46.10 -2.85 85.44
C GLY A 311 45.34 -3.51 86.57
N TYR A 312 45.44 -4.84 86.65
CA TYR A 312 45.05 -5.52 87.87
C TYR A 312 45.94 -4.92 88.94
N GLY A 313 45.36 -4.03 89.76
CA GLY A 313 46.01 -3.54 90.95
C GLY A 313 46.21 -4.74 91.86
N TYR A 314 47.44 -5.25 91.84
CA TYR A 314 47.98 -6.00 92.96
C TYR A 314 48.30 -5.02 94.08
#